data_AF-A0A969EKA5-F1
#
_entry.id   AF-A0A969EKA5-F1
#
_cell.length_a   1.000
_cell.length_b   1.000
_cell.length_c   1.000
_cell.angle_alpha   90.00
_cell.angle_beta   90.00
_cell.angle_gamma   90.00
#
_symmetry.space_group_name_H-M   'P 1'
#
loop_
_entity.id
_entity.type
_entity.pdbx_description
1 polymer ?
#
loop_
_entity_poly.entity_id
_entity_poly.type
_entity_poly.pdbx_seq_one_letter_code
_entity_poly.pdbx_strand_id
1 'polypeptide(L)'
;MRFEGLVNYFEGIKGFELISTALGSGNLETNEIRLNSFMMLDPILPAQAFQVMAADILELIKNEGVAAEGLGDPTELLYKIADIVGERTVKEYEQRSLQAYVPLATIPQLARPLVLSNVNLKRSQKHKAFYSEGLIGISNIGRSDINAAYEGFLEIRKNEDGGPVFNLFIKASPDSWYYFGFEDNRMLVHSSNQAFNSVIGKRPMPAKRKWVNWFLFREVMRKRWCSLTGSGRIILTLKYRMTLGELARKRRRLMTGFSL
;
A
#
# COMPACT_ATOMS: atom_id res chain seq x y z
N MET A 1 8.55 21.28 -15.49
CA MET A 1 9.79 20.97 -14.75
C MET A 1 9.81 19.47 -14.46
N ARG A 2 10.95 18.80 -14.60
CA ARG A 2 11.14 17.39 -14.19
C ARG A 2 12.12 17.33 -13.02
N PHE A 3 11.96 16.34 -12.15
CA PHE A 3 12.83 16.13 -10.99
C PHE A 3 12.88 14.65 -10.64
N GLU A 4 13.93 14.21 -9.96
CA GLU A 4 14.13 12.85 -9.51
C GLU A 4 14.83 12.82 -8.16
N GLY A 5 14.78 11.68 -7.47
CA GLY A 5 15.50 11.47 -6.23
C GLY A 5 14.67 10.80 -5.13
N LEU A 6 15.30 10.71 -3.96
CA LEU A 6 14.65 10.32 -2.70
C LEU A 6 13.52 11.29 -2.34
N VAL A 7 12.37 10.73 -1.99
CA VAL A 7 11.19 11.49 -1.54
C VAL A 7 10.90 11.13 -0.09
N ASN A 8 11.08 12.12 0.79
CA ASN A 8 10.70 11.98 2.17
C ASN A 8 9.28 12.52 2.39
N TYR A 9 8.33 11.61 2.61
CA TYR A 9 6.96 11.99 2.93
C TYR A 9 6.77 12.32 4.43
N PHE A 10 7.56 11.68 5.30
CA PHE A 10 7.41 11.78 6.75
C PHE A 10 8.75 11.63 7.48
N GLU A 11 8.99 12.46 8.49
CA GLU A 11 10.19 12.38 9.31
C GLU A 11 9.93 11.69 10.66
N GLY A 12 10.88 10.86 11.11
CA GLY A 12 10.95 10.42 12.52
C GLY A 12 9.79 9.53 12.99
N ILE A 13 9.19 8.73 12.11
CA ILE A 13 8.09 7.85 12.48
C ILE A 13 8.59 6.64 13.29
N LYS A 14 8.04 6.44 14.49
CA LYS A 14 8.23 5.20 15.25
C LYS A 14 7.29 4.11 14.74
N GLY A 15 7.87 2.99 14.32
CA GLY A 15 7.14 1.76 14.03
C GLY A 15 6.59 1.60 12.62
N PHE A 16 6.91 2.54 11.73
CA PHE A 16 6.63 2.46 10.30
C PHE A 16 7.71 3.22 9.55
N GLU A 17 8.52 2.51 8.78
CA GLU A 17 9.50 3.09 7.87
C GLU A 17 8.96 3.05 6.43
N LEU A 18 9.11 4.17 5.73
CA LEU A 18 8.76 4.32 4.32
C LEU A 18 9.96 4.95 3.61
N ILE A 19 10.65 4.16 2.80
CA ILE A 19 11.68 4.66 1.89
C ILE A 19 11.04 4.81 0.52
N SER A 20 11.18 5.97 -0.11
CA SER A 20 10.64 6.21 -1.44
C SER A 20 11.60 7.01 -2.30
N THR A 21 11.62 6.67 -3.59
CA THR A 21 12.25 7.45 -4.66
C THR A 21 11.19 7.70 -5.72
N ALA A 22 11.30 8.80 -6.45
CA ALA A 22 10.32 9.10 -7.48
C ALA A 22 10.91 9.90 -8.64
N LEU A 23 10.36 9.65 -9.82
CA LEU A 23 10.50 10.52 -10.99
C LEU A 23 9.28 11.42 -11.06
N GLY A 24 9.49 12.72 -11.00
CA GLY A 24 8.46 13.73 -10.88
C GLY A 24 8.38 14.67 -12.07
N SER A 25 7.16 15.15 -12.33
CA SER A 25 6.91 16.26 -13.23
C SER A 25 5.95 17.27 -12.60
N GLY A 26 6.29 18.54 -12.75
CA GLY A 26 5.48 19.68 -12.32
C GLY A 26 5.11 20.55 -13.51
N ASN A 27 3.82 20.87 -13.64
CA ASN A 27 3.31 21.89 -14.54
C ASN A 27 3.09 23.19 -13.74
N LEU A 28 3.79 24.26 -14.11
CA LEU A 28 3.76 25.55 -13.41
C LEU A 28 2.48 26.35 -13.69
N GLU A 29 1.83 26.12 -14.83
CA GLU A 29 0.58 26.81 -15.20
C GLU A 29 -0.61 26.21 -14.43
N THR A 30 -0.67 24.88 -14.37
CA THR A 30 -1.78 24.17 -13.70
C THR A 30 -1.50 23.86 -12.23
N ASN A 31 -0.26 24.11 -11.77
CA ASN A 31 0.23 23.66 -10.46
C ASN A 31 -0.01 22.16 -10.21
N GLU A 32 -0.01 21.36 -11.28
CA GLU A 32 -0.12 19.90 -11.19
C GLU A 32 1.24 19.28 -10.93
N ILE A 33 1.31 18.39 -9.94
CA ILE A 33 2.48 17.59 -9.63
C ILE A 33 2.11 16.12 -9.78
N ARG A 34 2.87 15.40 -10.61
CA ARG A 34 2.77 13.95 -10.83
C ARG A 34 4.10 13.29 -10.47
N LEU A 35 4.05 12.13 -9.83
CA LEU A 35 5.21 11.34 -9.45
C LEU A 35 5.00 9.89 -9.90
N ASN A 36 6.02 9.27 -10.48
CA ASN A 36 6.12 7.82 -10.57
C ASN A 36 7.07 7.34 -9.47
N SER A 37 6.56 6.61 -8.48
CA SER A 37 7.29 6.30 -7.25
C SER A 37 7.64 4.82 -7.11
N PHE A 38 8.83 4.56 -6.60
CA PHE A 38 9.23 3.30 -5.97
C PHE A 38 9.13 3.50 -4.45
N MET A 39 8.55 2.53 -3.75
CA MET A 39 8.25 2.63 -2.31
C MET A 39 8.51 1.30 -1.61
N MET A 40 9.31 1.35 -0.54
CA MET A 40 9.53 0.23 0.35
C MET A 40 8.89 0.52 1.70
N LEU A 41 7.97 -0.34 2.10
CA LEU A 41 7.24 -0.24 3.36
C LEU A 41 7.80 -1.28 4.34
N ASP A 42 8.12 -0.81 5.54
CA ASP A 42 8.59 -1.65 6.65
C ASP A 42 7.83 -1.29 7.94
N PRO A 43 6.55 -1.69 8.05
CA PRO A 43 5.80 -1.54 9.30
C PRO A 43 6.22 -2.60 10.31
N ILE A 44 6.17 -2.26 11.61
CA ILE A 44 6.43 -3.23 12.69
C ILE A 44 5.28 -4.25 12.77
N LEU A 45 5.34 -5.28 11.93
CA LEU A 45 4.42 -6.41 11.88
C LEU A 45 5.21 -7.74 11.90
N PRO A 46 4.59 -8.86 12.31
CA PRO A 46 5.25 -10.16 12.24
C PRO A 46 5.63 -10.52 10.80
N ALA A 47 6.86 -10.99 10.56
CA ALA A 47 7.31 -11.45 9.25
C ALA A 47 6.38 -12.52 8.65
N GLN A 48 5.80 -13.36 9.50
CA GLN A 48 4.82 -14.38 9.11
C GLN A 48 3.57 -13.79 8.44
N ALA A 49 3.16 -12.55 8.77
CA ALA A 49 2.03 -11.91 8.10
C ALA A 49 2.35 -11.65 6.62
N PHE A 50 3.56 -11.17 6.32
CA PHE A 50 4.02 -10.95 4.96
C PHE A 50 4.25 -12.26 4.20
N GLN A 51 4.71 -13.31 4.87
CA GLN A 51 4.80 -14.64 4.26
C GLN A 51 3.42 -15.17 3.84
N VAL A 52 2.41 -15.02 4.69
CA VAL A 52 1.02 -15.41 4.37
C VAL A 52 0.48 -14.56 3.20
N MET A 53 0.70 -13.25 3.23
CA MET A 53 0.29 -12.35 2.14
C MET A 53 0.97 -12.72 0.81
N ALA A 54 2.28 -12.99 0.82
CA ALA A 54 3.02 -13.39 -0.37
C ALA A 54 2.51 -14.71 -0.95
N ALA A 55 2.30 -15.72 -0.09
CA ALA A 55 1.81 -17.02 -0.52
C ALA A 55 0.41 -16.92 -1.15
N ASP A 56 -0.49 -16.13 -0.54
CA ASP A 56 -1.84 -15.88 -1.04
C ASP A 56 -1.81 -15.22 -2.44
N ILE A 57 -1.00 -14.17 -2.61
CA ILE A 57 -0.87 -13.48 -3.91
C ILE A 57 -0.22 -14.38 -4.97
N LEU A 58 0.80 -15.14 -4.61
CA LEU A 58 1.45 -16.08 -5.52
C LEU A 58 0.52 -17.21 -5.95
N GLU A 59 -0.34 -17.69 -5.05
CA GLU A 59 -1.37 -18.68 -5.40
C GLU A 59 -2.37 -18.11 -6.40
N LEU A 60 -2.80 -16.86 -6.23
CA LEU A 60 -3.65 -16.17 -7.21
C LEU A 60 -2.94 -16.04 -8.56
N ILE A 61 -1.68 -15.62 -8.58
CA ILE A 61 -0.88 -15.52 -9.82
C ILE A 61 -0.77 -16.88 -10.51
N LYS A 62 -0.56 -17.96 -9.75
CA LYS A 62 -0.47 -19.31 -10.31
C LYS A 62 -1.79 -19.77 -10.94
N ASN A 63 -2.92 -19.41 -10.33
CA ASN A 63 -4.24 -19.86 -10.74
C ASN A 63 -4.86 -19.00 -11.85
N GLU A 64 -4.64 -17.69 -11.82
CA GLU A 64 -5.30 -16.70 -12.66
C GLU A 64 -4.34 -15.99 -13.64
N GLY A 65 -3.03 -16.11 -13.43
CA GLY A 65 -2.00 -15.38 -14.17
C GLY A 65 -1.77 -13.96 -13.64
N VAL A 66 -0.86 -13.23 -14.29
CA VAL A 66 -0.59 -11.81 -14.02
C VAL A 66 -1.29 -10.98 -15.08
N ALA A 67 -2.24 -10.13 -14.68
CA ALA A 67 -2.95 -9.25 -15.61
C ALA A 67 -2.07 -8.10 -16.14
N ALA A 68 -1.14 -7.62 -15.30
CA ALA A 68 -0.19 -6.56 -15.64
C ALA A 68 1.08 -6.68 -14.77
N GLU A 69 2.25 -6.43 -15.35
CA GLU A 69 3.54 -6.49 -14.64
C GLU A 69 3.71 -5.36 -13.62
N GLY A 70 4.38 -5.66 -12.50
CA GLY A 70 4.52 -4.73 -11.37
C GLY A 70 5.69 -3.76 -11.49
N LEU A 71 6.71 -4.07 -12.28
CA LEU A 71 7.98 -3.32 -12.31
C LEU A 71 7.88 -1.94 -12.97
N GLY A 72 6.97 -1.76 -13.92
CA GLY A 72 6.86 -0.52 -14.70
C GLY A 72 7.92 -0.42 -15.80
N ASP A 73 8.26 0.81 -16.21
CA ASP A 73 9.31 1.02 -17.22
C ASP A 73 10.68 0.61 -16.66
N PRO A 74 11.44 -0.26 -17.35
CA PRO A 74 12.73 -0.72 -16.87
C PRO A 74 13.75 0.40 -16.65
N THR A 75 13.77 1.41 -17.52
CA THR A 75 14.74 2.52 -17.42
C THR A 75 14.40 3.39 -16.22
N GLU A 76 13.13 3.75 -16.05
CA GLU A 76 12.67 4.50 -14.88
C GLU A 76 12.91 3.73 -13.58
N LEU A 77 12.72 2.42 -13.59
CA LEU A 77 13.00 1.56 -12.45
C LEU A 77 14.46 1.65 -12.02
N LEU A 78 15.40 1.52 -12.97
CA LEU A 78 16.84 1.56 -12.69
C LEU A 78 17.25 2.88 -12.03
N TYR A 79 16.75 4.03 -12.53
CA TYR A 79 16.99 5.34 -11.90
C TYR A 79 16.46 5.38 -10.45
N LYS A 80 15.21 4.93 -10.24
CA LYS A 80 14.60 4.93 -8.90
C LYS A 80 15.35 4.05 -7.89
N ILE A 81 15.89 2.89 -8.32
CA ILE A 81 16.63 2.01 -7.39
C ILE A 81 18.08 2.46 -7.21
N ALA A 82 18.68 3.18 -8.16
CA ALA A 82 20.05 3.70 -8.05
C ALA A 82 20.23 4.64 -6.85
N ASP A 83 19.22 5.47 -6.57
CA ASP A 83 19.16 6.33 -5.39
C ASP A 83 19.20 5.56 -4.06
N ILE A 84 18.85 4.27 -4.06
CA ILE A 84 18.75 3.42 -2.86
C ILE A 84 19.99 2.53 -2.72
N VAL A 85 20.39 1.87 -3.81
CA VAL A 85 21.42 0.80 -3.78
C VAL A 85 22.74 1.20 -4.45
N GLY A 86 22.79 2.37 -5.06
CA GLY A 86 23.93 2.91 -5.77
C GLY A 86 24.10 2.36 -7.19
N GLU A 87 24.69 3.21 -8.04
CA GLU A 87 24.96 2.96 -9.47
C GLU A 87 25.64 1.62 -9.76
N ARG A 88 26.61 1.23 -8.93
CA ARG A 88 27.35 -0.03 -9.12
C ARG A 88 26.40 -1.23 -9.06
N THR A 89 25.58 -1.30 -8.01
CA THR A 89 24.64 -2.41 -7.80
C THR A 89 23.60 -2.47 -8.92
N VAL A 90 23.14 -1.30 -9.39
CA VAL A 90 22.16 -1.21 -10.49
C VAL A 90 22.75 -1.71 -11.80
N LYS A 91 23.98 -1.33 -12.15
CA LYS A 91 24.67 -1.84 -13.35
C LYS A 91 24.86 -3.35 -13.30
N GLU A 92 25.23 -3.90 -12.15
CA GLU A 92 25.35 -5.35 -11.97
C GLU A 92 23.99 -6.06 -12.15
N TYR A 93 22.90 -5.48 -11.63
CA TYR A 93 21.55 -5.98 -11.82
C TYR A 93 21.08 -5.89 -13.27
N GLU A 94 21.31 -4.76 -13.95
CA GLU A 94 20.95 -4.54 -15.35
C GLU A 94 21.63 -5.58 -16.25
N GLN A 95 22.94 -5.78 -16.10
CA GLN A 95 23.70 -6.77 -16.89
C GLN A 95 23.15 -8.20 -16.73
N ARG A 96 22.74 -8.58 -15.52
CA ARG A 96 22.12 -9.89 -15.29
C ARG A 96 20.71 -9.96 -15.89
N SER A 97 19.95 -8.87 -15.80
CA SER A 97 18.58 -8.76 -16.34
C SER A 97 18.52 -8.83 -17.87
N LEU A 98 19.60 -8.44 -18.56
CA LEU A 98 19.74 -8.61 -20.01
C LEU A 98 19.86 -10.08 -20.44
N GLN A 99 20.34 -10.96 -19.56
CA GLN A 99 20.53 -12.37 -19.86
C GLN A 99 19.29 -13.21 -19.53
N ALA A 100 18.68 -12.93 -18.38
CA ALA A 100 17.49 -13.62 -17.88
C ALA A 100 16.75 -12.73 -16.90
N TYR A 101 15.49 -13.04 -16.65
CA TYR A 101 14.72 -12.35 -15.62
C TYR A 101 15.37 -12.49 -14.23
N VAL A 102 15.55 -11.37 -13.52
CA VAL A 102 16.11 -11.32 -12.17
C VAL A 102 15.14 -10.60 -11.23
N PRO A 103 14.65 -11.23 -10.17
CA PRO A 103 13.84 -10.54 -9.17
C PRO A 103 14.60 -9.43 -8.45
N LEU A 104 13.95 -8.29 -8.19
CA LEU A 104 14.54 -7.20 -7.39
C LEU A 104 14.90 -7.65 -5.97
N ALA A 105 14.16 -8.60 -5.41
CA ALA A 105 14.43 -9.18 -4.09
C ALA A 105 15.78 -9.90 -3.99
N THR A 106 16.48 -10.15 -5.10
CA THR A 106 17.87 -10.64 -5.09
C THR A 106 18.85 -9.58 -4.59
N ILE A 107 18.48 -8.30 -4.63
CA ILE A 107 19.23 -7.19 -4.01
C ILE A 107 18.77 -7.07 -2.55
N PRO A 108 19.62 -7.37 -1.55
CA PRO A 108 19.19 -7.46 -0.15
C PRO A 108 18.52 -6.21 0.39
N GLN A 109 18.95 -5.03 -0.04
CA GLN A 109 18.39 -3.74 0.38
C GLN A 109 16.94 -3.55 -0.09
N LEU A 110 16.55 -4.21 -1.19
CA LEU A 110 15.20 -4.17 -1.77
C LEU A 110 14.30 -5.32 -1.29
N ALA A 111 14.81 -6.27 -0.49
CA ALA A 111 14.03 -7.39 0.05
C ALA A 111 13.21 -6.99 1.30
N ARG A 112 12.47 -5.88 1.21
CA ARG A 112 11.66 -5.30 2.31
C ARG A 112 10.28 -5.96 2.43
N PRO A 113 9.59 -5.83 3.58
CA PRO A 113 8.33 -6.54 3.81
C PRO A 113 7.28 -6.33 2.72
N LEU A 114 7.15 -5.12 2.18
CA LEU A 114 6.34 -4.84 1.01
C LEU A 114 7.01 -3.77 0.14
N VAL A 115 7.23 -4.10 -1.14
CA VAL A 115 7.87 -3.21 -2.12
C VAL A 115 6.93 -2.93 -3.29
N LEU A 116 6.60 -1.66 -3.44
CA LEU A 116 5.83 -1.14 -4.57
C LEU A 116 6.81 -0.53 -5.58
N SER A 117 7.01 -1.17 -6.72
CA SER A 117 7.98 -0.72 -7.73
C SER A 117 7.48 0.41 -8.60
N ASN A 118 6.16 0.48 -8.79
CA ASN A 118 5.53 1.41 -9.72
C ASN A 118 4.21 1.95 -9.16
N VAL A 119 4.24 3.17 -8.63
CA VAL A 119 3.05 3.87 -8.14
C VAL A 119 2.98 5.26 -8.73
N ASN A 120 2.03 5.48 -9.64
CA ASN A 120 1.74 6.82 -10.15
C ASN A 120 0.94 7.60 -9.12
N LEU A 121 1.48 8.72 -8.65
CA LEU A 121 0.88 9.61 -7.67
C LEU A 121 0.55 10.97 -8.29
N LYS A 122 -0.60 11.52 -7.92
CA LYS A 122 -0.99 12.89 -8.22
C LYS A 122 -1.17 13.69 -6.94
N ARG A 123 -0.69 14.94 -6.94
CA ARG A 123 -0.89 15.87 -5.82
C ARG A 123 -2.30 16.48 -5.89
N SER A 124 -3.09 16.34 -4.84
CA SER A 124 -4.30 17.13 -4.62
C SER A 124 -4.01 18.37 -3.76
N GLN A 125 -4.08 19.57 -4.34
CA GLN A 125 -3.95 20.80 -3.56
C GLN A 125 -5.08 20.94 -2.52
N LYS A 126 -6.33 20.70 -2.96
CA LYS A 126 -7.53 20.77 -2.11
C LYS A 126 -7.41 19.90 -0.85
N HIS A 127 -6.95 18.65 -1.02
CA HIS A 127 -6.89 17.68 0.07
C HIS A 127 -5.54 17.63 0.78
N LYS A 128 -4.57 18.44 0.33
CA LYS A 128 -3.18 18.42 0.80
C LYS A 128 -2.59 16.99 0.88
N ALA A 129 -3.02 16.10 -0.03
CA ALA A 129 -2.58 14.71 -0.15
C ALA A 129 -1.90 14.42 -1.51
N PHE A 130 -1.04 13.40 -1.54
CA PHE A 130 -0.75 12.62 -2.75
C PHE A 130 -1.65 11.39 -2.77
N TYR A 131 -2.17 11.05 -3.94
CA TYR A 131 -3.00 9.86 -4.13
C TYR A 131 -2.59 9.10 -5.38
N SER A 132 -2.74 7.77 -5.37
CA SER A 132 -2.43 6.95 -6.55
C SER A 132 -3.46 7.11 -7.66
N GLU A 133 -2.99 7.05 -8.90
CA GLU A 133 -3.80 6.88 -10.11
C GLU A 133 -3.37 5.60 -10.84
N GLY A 134 -4.34 4.78 -11.23
CA GLY A 134 -4.07 3.52 -11.94
C GLY A 134 -3.71 2.35 -11.02
N LEU A 135 -3.01 1.37 -11.58
CA LEU A 135 -2.58 0.16 -10.86
C LEU A 135 -1.39 0.46 -9.95
N ILE A 136 -1.30 -0.31 -8.86
CA ILE A 136 -0.17 -0.30 -7.93
C ILE A 136 0.70 -1.52 -8.27
N GLY A 137 1.90 -1.27 -8.78
CA GLY A 137 2.88 -2.29 -9.09
C GLY A 137 3.60 -2.78 -7.84
N ILE A 138 3.50 -4.08 -7.56
CA ILE A 138 4.19 -4.78 -6.47
C ILE A 138 5.36 -5.55 -7.07
N SER A 139 6.57 -5.26 -6.62
CA SER A 139 7.74 -6.04 -7.03
C SER A 139 7.87 -7.29 -6.18
N ASN A 140 7.97 -7.13 -4.86
CA ASN A 140 8.23 -8.23 -3.96
C ASN A 140 7.61 -8.00 -2.58
N ILE A 141 7.39 -9.11 -1.89
CA ILE A 141 6.95 -9.16 -0.48
C ILE A 141 7.99 -9.98 0.27
N GLY A 142 8.84 -9.29 1.03
CA GLY A 142 10.07 -9.87 1.56
C GLY A 142 10.95 -10.37 0.41
N ARG A 143 11.27 -11.68 0.42
CA ARG A 143 12.06 -12.33 -0.63
C ARG A 143 11.21 -12.95 -1.76
N SER A 144 9.90 -12.93 -1.61
CA SER A 144 8.98 -13.51 -2.60
C SER A 144 8.82 -12.54 -3.76
N ASP A 145 9.20 -12.98 -4.94
CA ASP A 145 9.02 -12.22 -6.17
C ASP A 145 7.55 -12.26 -6.60
N ILE A 146 6.92 -11.09 -6.70
CA ILE A 146 5.50 -10.95 -7.06
C ILE A 146 5.36 -10.44 -8.49
N ASN A 147 6.12 -9.40 -8.84
CA ASN A 147 6.11 -8.71 -10.13
C ASN A 147 4.72 -8.62 -10.79
N ALA A 148 3.76 -8.05 -10.07
CA ALA A 148 2.39 -7.89 -10.55
C ALA A 148 1.80 -6.55 -10.13
N ALA A 149 0.95 -5.99 -10.98
CA ALA A 149 0.25 -4.74 -10.74
C ALA A 149 -1.24 -5.00 -10.49
N TYR A 150 -1.77 -4.39 -9.42
CA TYR A 150 -3.11 -4.62 -8.94
C TYR A 150 -3.92 -3.33 -8.82
N GLU A 151 -5.24 -3.46 -8.86
CA GLU A 151 -6.13 -2.36 -8.46
C GLU A 151 -5.87 -2.00 -7.00
N GLY A 152 -5.91 -0.72 -6.68
CA GLY A 152 -5.65 -0.28 -5.32
C GLY A 152 -5.82 1.21 -5.11
N PHE A 153 -5.49 1.63 -3.90
CA PHE A 153 -5.43 3.03 -3.51
C PHE A 153 -4.28 3.25 -2.56
N LEU A 154 -3.47 4.25 -2.87
CA LEU A 154 -2.49 4.81 -1.97
C LEU A 154 -2.86 6.28 -1.70
N GLU A 155 -2.86 6.69 -0.43
CA GLU A 155 -2.94 8.09 0.00
C GLU A 155 -1.81 8.37 0.98
N ILE A 156 -1.12 9.48 0.75
CA ILE A 156 -0.12 10.02 1.66
C ILE A 156 -0.48 11.48 1.92
N ARG A 157 -0.68 11.84 3.20
CA ARG A 157 -1.04 13.19 3.59
C ARG A 157 -0.56 13.51 5.00
N LYS A 158 -0.82 14.74 5.43
CA LYS A 158 -0.75 15.13 6.84
C LYS A 158 -2.17 15.25 7.42
N ASN A 159 -2.34 14.96 8.70
CA ASN A 159 -3.58 15.25 9.44
C ASN A 159 -3.65 16.75 9.81
N GLU A 160 -4.71 17.15 10.52
CA GLU A 160 -4.90 18.55 10.92
C GLU A 160 -3.76 19.04 11.84
N ASP A 161 -3.22 18.14 12.67
CA ASP A 161 -2.09 18.39 13.55
C ASP A 161 -0.72 18.31 12.84
N GLY A 162 -0.70 18.12 11.52
CA GLY A 162 0.53 17.96 10.74
C GLY A 162 1.18 16.58 10.82
N GLY A 163 0.57 15.65 11.57
CA GLY A 163 1.01 14.27 11.74
C GLY A 163 0.86 13.43 10.47
N PRO A 164 1.72 12.40 10.29
CA PRO A 164 1.75 11.57 9.09
C PRO A 164 0.51 10.69 8.96
N VAL A 165 -0.06 10.63 7.75
CA VAL A 165 -1.12 9.69 7.42
C VAL A 165 -0.81 8.98 6.12
N PHE A 166 -0.85 7.65 6.20
CA PHE A 166 -0.62 6.75 5.09
C PHE A 166 -1.77 5.76 4.99
N ASN A 167 -2.31 5.56 3.80
CA ASN A 167 -3.32 4.55 3.52
C ASN A 167 -2.95 3.81 2.25
N LEU A 168 -2.75 2.51 2.33
CA LEU A 168 -2.57 1.62 1.19
C LEU A 168 -3.64 0.54 1.21
N PHE A 169 -4.37 0.42 0.12
CA PHE A 169 -5.31 -0.65 -0.17
C PHE A 169 -4.88 -1.33 -1.46
N ILE A 170 -4.76 -2.65 -1.42
CA ILE A 170 -4.41 -3.49 -2.57
C ILE A 170 -5.54 -4.51 -2.72
N LYS A 171 -6.05 -4.65 -3.95
CA LYS A 171 -7.07 -5.63 -4.30
C LYS A 171 -6.47 -6.57 -5.34
N ALA A 172 -5.97 -7.72 -4.87
CA ALA A 172 -5.37 -8.74 -5.71
C ALA A 172 -6.43 -9.50 -6.52
N SER A 173 -7.60 -9.76 -5.92
CA SER A 173 -8.78 -10.32 -6.57
C SER A 173 -10.06 -9.77 -5.91
N PRO A 174 -11.26 -10.09 -6.42
CA PRO A 174 -12.51 -9.69 -5.78
C PRO A 174 -12.63 -10.15 -4.33
N ASP A 175 -11.99 -11.26 -3.96
CA ASP A 175 -12.04 -11.86 -2.61
C ASP A 175 -10.69 -11.80 -1.86
N SER A 176 -9.59 -11.43 -2.52
CA SER A 176 -8.28 -11.19 -1.89
C SER A 176 -7.89 -9.72 -1.92
N TRP A 177 -7.80 -9.10 -0.74
CA TRP A 177 -7.38 -7.71 -0.57
C TRP A 177 -6.68 -7.48 0.76
N TYR A 178 -5.86 -6.43 0.80
CA TYR A 178 -5.04 -6.04 1.94
C TYR A 178 -5.12 -4.53 2.15
N TYR A 179 -5.21 -4.12 3.41
CA TYR A 179 -5.22 -2.73 3.82
C TYR A 179 -4.16 -2.47 4.90
N PHE A 180 -3.37 -1.42 4.67
CA PHE A 180 -2.37 -0.89 5.58
C PHE A 180 -2.63 0.60 5.79
N GLY A 181 -3.03 0.97 6.99
CA GLY A 181 -3.21 2.35 7.42
C GLY A 181 -2.20 2.72 8.50
N PHE A 182 -1.71 3.94 8.47
CA PHE A 182 -0.93 4.52 9.53
C PHE A 182 -1.42 5.94 9.80
N GLU A 183 -1.81 6.20 11.04
CA GLU A 183 -2.25 7.50 11.53
C GLU A 183 -2.07 7.51 13.05
N ASP A 184 -1.75 8.67 13.62
CA ASP A 184 -1.54 8.88 15.06
C ASP A 184 -0.57 7.89 15.70
N ASN A 185 0.55 7.60 15.01
CA ASN A 185 1.59 6.65 15.44
C ASN A 185 1.09 5.22 15.67
N ARG A 186 0.02 4.78 15.01
CA ARG A 186 -0.38 3.38 15.10
C ARG A 186 -0.83 2.83 13.75
N MET A 187 -0.34 1.63 13.47
CA MET A 187 -0.74 0.83 12.31
C MET A 187 -2.16 0.29 12.48
N LEU A 188 -2.95 0.38 11.41
CA LEU A 188 -4.22 -0.31 11.24
C LEU A 188 -4.05 -1.25 10.06
N VAL A 189 -4.18 -2.54 10.28
CA VAL A 189 -3.92 -3.56 9.25
C VAL A 189 -5.08 -4.53 9.22
N HIS A 190 -5.60 -4.81 8.02
CA HIS A 190 -6.71 -5.73 7.82
C HIS A 190 -6.69 -6.31 6.41
N SER A 191 -7.11 -7.57 6.25
CA SER A 191 -7.23 -8.24 4.96
C SER A 191 -8.54 -9.04 4.87
N SER A 192 -8.92 -9.53 3.69
CA SER A 192 -9.88 -10.64 3.59
C SER A 192 -9.31 -11.98 4.06
N ASN A 193 -7.99 -12.15 4.04
CA ASN A 193 -7.34 -13.40 4.41
C ASN A 193 -7.37 -13.59 5.94
N GLN A 194 -8.10 -14.61 6.41
CA GLN A 194 -8.25 -14.89 7.84
C GLN A 194 -6.95 -15.34 8.50
N ALA A 195 -6.08 -16.06 7.79
CA ALA A 195 -4.78 -16.47 8.31
C ALA A 195 -3.89 -15.25 8.56
N PHE A 196 -3.88 -14.30 7.63
CA PHE A 196 -3.19 -13.01 7.80
C PHE A 196 -3.72 -12.27 9.03
N ASN A 197 -5.04 -12.08 9.13
CA ASN A 197 -5.67 -11.40 10.26
C ASN A 197 -5.38 -12.09 11.61
N SER A 198 -5.30 -13.42 11.61
CA SER A 198 -4.98 -14.21 12.81
C SER A 198 -3.53 -14.01 13.27
N VAL A 199 -2.59 -13.84 12.35
CA VAL A 199 -1.19 -13.50 12.69
C VAL A 199 -1.12 -12.09 13.28
N ILE A 200 -1.83 -11.12 12.70
CA ILE A 200 -1.88 -9.74 13.21
C ILE A 200 -2.52 -9.68 14.60
N GLY A 201 -3.62 -10.42 14.82
CA GLY A 201 -4.39 -10.41 16.08
C GLY A 201 -3.70 -11.08 17.29
N LYS A 202 -2.63 -11.87 17.07
CA LYS A 202 -1.89 -12.54 18.15
C LYS A 202 -0.96 -11.61 18.95
N ARG A 203 -0.76 -10.36 18.53
CA ARG A 203 -0.01 -9.35 19.30
C ARG A 203 -0.96 -8.53 20.19
N PRO A 204 -0.63 -8.32 21.48
CA PRO A 204 -1.32 -7.31 22.27
C PRO A 204 -1.03 -5.93 21.69
N MET A 205 -2.03 -5.36 21.02
CA MET A 205 -2.03 -3.96 20.59
C MET A 205 -2.12 -3.07 21.85
N PRO A 206 -1.31 -2.00 22.02
CA PRO A 206 -1.44 -1.09 23.14
C PRO A 206 -2.87 -0.60 23.29
N ALA A 207 -3.40 -0.74 24.51
CA ALA A 207 -4.79 -0.51 24.85
C ALA A 207 -5.33 0.82 24.30
N LYS A 208 -6.58 0.76 23.80
CA LYS A 208 -7.41 1.85 23.26
C LYS A 208 -7.23 2.16 21.77
N ARG A 209 -7.80 1.31 20.91
CA ARG A 209 -8.41 1.76 19.65
C ARG A 209 -9.89 1.37 19.60
N LYS A 210 -10.73 2.34 19.23
CA LYS A 210 -12.12 2.11 18.82
C LYS A 210 -12.10 1.14 17.64
N TRP A 211 -13.01 0.17 17.66
CA TRP A 211 -13.35 -0.57 16.46
C TRP A 211 -13.82 0.44 15.41
N VAL A 212 -12.99 0.73 14.40
CA VAL A 212 -13.53 1.38 13.21
C VAL A 212 -14.43 0.33 12.58
N ASN A 213 -15.74 0.59 12.60
CA ASN A 213 -16.70 -0.25 11.93
C ASN A 213 -16.26 -0.38 10.46
N TRP A 214 -15.93 -1.58 10.02
CA TRP A 214 -15.44 -1.85 8.66
C TRP A 214 -16.36 -1.24 7.58
N PHE A 215 -17.68 -1.25 7.82
CA PHE A 215 -18.64 -0.59 6.94
C PHE A 215 -18.40 0.93 6.86
N LEU A 216 -18.13 1.56 7.99
CA LEU A 216 -17.85 2.99 8.06
C LEU A 216 -16.49 3.31 7.43
N PHE A 217 -15.47 2.49 7.66
CA PHE A 217 -14.16 2.62 7.01
C PHE A 217 -14.27 2.52 5.49
N ARG A 218 -14.99 1.50 4.99
CA ARG A 218 -15.25 1.30 3.57
C ARG A 218 -16.00 2.49 2.96
N GLU A 219 -17.01 3.00 3.66
CA GLU A 219 -17.79 4.17 3.21
C GLU A 219 -16.92 5.44 3.18
N VAL A 220 -16.08 5.64 4.19
CA VAL A 220 -15.15 6.78 4.28
C VAL A 220 -14.10 6.71 3.18
N MET A 221 -13.47 5.55 2.98
CA MET A 221 -12.49 5.36 1.90
C MET A 221 -13.14 5.51 0.52
N ARG A 222 -14.36 4.98 0.32
CA ARG A 222 -15.10 5.15 -0.95
C ARG A 222 -15.41 6.63 -1.20
N LYS A 223 -15.97 7.34 -0.22
CA LYS A 223 -16.30 8.78 -0.35
C LYS A 223 -15.05 9.61 -0.59
N ARG A 224 -13.96 9.29 0.10
CA ARG A 224 -12.68 9.98 -0.03
C ARG A 224 -12.04 9.74 -1.39
N TRP A 225 -12.06 8.51 -1.91
CA TRP A 225 -11.63 8.20 -3.26
C TRP A 225 -12.45 8.92 -4.32
N CYS A 226 -13.79 8.88 -4.23
CA CYS A 226 -14.67 9.58 -5.17
C CYS A 226 -14.39 11.09 -5.16
N SER A 227 -14.10 11.67 -3.98
CA SER A 227 -13.72 13.07 -3.85
C SER A 227 -12.34 13.39 -4.41
N LEU A 228 -11.37 12.46 -4.32
CA LEU A 228 -9.99 12.68 -4.76
C LEU A 228 -9.81 12.50 -6.27
N THR A 229 -10.46 11.49 -6.84
CA THR A 229 -10.26 11.09 -8.24
C THR A 229 -11.37 11.54 -9.18
N GLY A 230 -12.49 12.05 -8.65
CA GLY A 230 -13.70 12.32 -9.43
C GLY A 230 -14.37 11.07 -10.02
N SER A 231 -13.78 9.89 -9.80
CA SER A 231 -14.27 8.61 -10.31
C SER A 231 -15.19 7.95 -9.28
N GLY A 232 -16.46 7.79 -9.64
CA GLY A 232 -17.44 7.03 -8.87
C GLY A 232 -17.26 5.51 -8.94
N ARG A 233 -16.29 5.02 -9.74
CA ARG A 233 -16.03 3.60 -9.94
C ARG A 233 -14.87 3.12 -9.07
N ILE A 234 -15.15 2.91 -7.79
CA ILE A 234 -14.65 1.70 -7.14
C ILE A 234 -15.89 0.96 -6.64
N ILE A 235 -16.25 -0.10 -7.35
CA ILE A 235 -17.19 -1.06 -6.79
C ILE A 235 -16.40 -1.87 -5.76
N LEU A 236 -16.34 -1.37 -4.53
CA LEU A 236 -16.02 -2.17 -3.35
C LEU A 236 -17.18 -3.16 -3.11
N THR A 237 -17.61 -3.95 -4.10
CA THR A 237 -18.50 -5.09 -3.87
C THR A 237 -17.66 -6.25 -3.37
N LEU A 238 -17.28 -6.15 -2.10
CA LEU A 238 -16.94 -7.31 -1.30
C LEU A 238 -18.23 -7.74 -0.60
N LYS A 239 -18.82 -8.85 -1.08
CA LYS A 239 -19.95 -9.51 -0.43
C LYS A 239 -19.43 -10.19 0.83
N TYR A 240 -19.24 -9.44 1.92
CA TYR A 240 -19.06 -10.07 3.22
C TYR A 240 -20.43 -10.59 3.67
N ARG A 241 -20.63 -11.91 3.61
CA ARG A 241 -21.86 -12.58 4.04
C ARG A 241 -21.85 -12.70 5.57
N MET A 242 -21.90 -11.58 6.28
CA MET A 242 -22.24 -11.61 7.70
C MET A 242 -23.72 -11.97 7.83
N THR A 243 -24.02 -13.01 8.59
CA THR A 243 -25.42 -13.36 8.86
C THR A 243 -26.07 -12.26 9.69
N LEU A 244 -27.35 -11.95 9.42
CA LEU A 244 -28.13 -10.93 10.14
C LEU A 244 -28.04 -11.10 11.68
N GLY A 245 -27.86 -12.33 12.16
CA GLY A 245 -27.69 -12.66 13.57
C GLY A 245 -26.38 -12.17 14.22
N GLU A 246 -25.30 -12.01 13.45
CA GLU A 246 -24.02 -11.47 13.96
C GLU A 246 -24.06 -9.94 14.05
N LEU A 247 -24.72 -9.29 13.09
CA LEU A 247 -24.98 -7.84 13.11
C LEU A 247 -25.86 -7.45 14.31
N ALA A 248 -26.89 -8.24 14.61
CA ALA A 248 -27.80 -8.00 15.72
C ALA A 248 -27.11 -8.13 17.10
N ARG A 249 -26.20 -9.11 17.27
CA ARG A 249 -25.42 -9.29 18.52
C ARG A 249 -24.41 -8.16 18.75
N LYS A 250 -23.75 -7.67 17.70
CA LYS A 250 -22.76 -6.59 17.80
C LYS A 250 -23.42 -5.24 18.09
N ARG A 251 -24.62 -5.00 17.54
CA ARG A 251 -25.41 -3.78 17.81
C ARG A 251 -25.95 -3.73 19.25
N ARG A 252 -26.33 -4.88 19.81
CA ARG A 252 -26.82 -4.98 21.21
C ARG A 252 -25.73 -4.64 22.24
N ARG A 253 -24.48 -5.06 22.01
CA ARG A 253 -23.34 -4.73 22.90
C ARG A 253 -22.92 -3.26 22.86
N LEU A 254 -23.17 -2.54 21.76
CA LEU A 254 -22.84 -1.12 21.64
C LEU A 254 -23.89 -0.19 22.29
N MET A 255 -25.13 -0.65 22.44
CA MET A 255 -26.23 0.14 23.03
C MET A 255 -26.30 0.01 24.55
N THR A 256 -25.65 -0.98 25.16
CA THR A 256 -25.68 -1.20 26.62
C THR A 256 -24.49 -0.58 27.36
N GLY A 257 -23.59 0.12 26.67
CA GLY A 257 -22.37 0.73 27.24
C GLY A 257 -22.46 2.24 27.52
N PHE A 258 -23.64 2.85 27.37
CA PHE A 258 -23.90 4.25 27.69
C PHE A 258 -25.11 4.32 28.64
N SER A 259 -24.86 4.16 29.93
CA SER A 259 -25.76 4.56 31.01
C SER A 259 -24.92 4.78 32.27
N LEU A 260 -25.04 6.02 32.80
CA LEU A 260 -24.33 6.70 33.88
C LEU A 260 -22.90 7.17 33.54
#